data_AF-A0AA39HFA9-F1
#
_entry.id   AF-A0AA39HFA9-F1
#
_cell.length_a   1.000
_cell.length_b   1.000
_cell.length_c   1.000
_cell.angle_alpha   90.00
_cell.angle_beta   90.00
_cell.angle_gamma   90.00
#
_symmetry.space_group_name_H-M   'P 1'
#
loop_
_entity.id
_entity.type
_entity.pdbx_description
1 polymer ?
#
loop_
_entity_poly.entity_id
_entity_poly.type
_entity_poly.pdbx_seq_one_letter_code
_entity_poly.pdbx_strand_id
1 'polypeptide(L)'
;MHSAKCPRPEMLYRSLQPSSFDPLKPSLSAGDLRACQRTFHFLFVADFEANCERDQPIQPLQEITEFSGVLFDMAKMEEVATFQEFVKPKVVPTLTPFCTELTGIIQADVENAPSFEEVLLKFEAFLRAHGLLDGRGRSSRDRRWAFATIGDWDIKTLLRTQAAFYNVALPDYFEQWINLKLTFRDVFRYYPWSMTSMLKDLNVLQMGRLHSGIDDAKNTCQIVRQLARRGANFRLTSTYFGRYPGYRGEAVTHVQNKDGDVLSLGGMSPPRVFDSPSRPQQALFPFFYADSPISIPFYAANISNTL
;
A
#
# COMPACT_ATOMS: atom_id res chain seq x y z
N MET A 1 50.72 -4.88 9.48
CA MET A 1 49.29 -4.95 9.89
C MET A 1 48.71 -3.55 9.82
N HIS A 2 48.09 -3.19 8.70
CA HIS A 2 47.44 -1.89 8.51
C HIS A 2 45.93 -2.07 8.60
N SER A 3 45.33 -1.45 9.60
CA SER A 3 43.88 -1.36 9.81
C SER A 3 43.32 -0.27 8.89
N ALA A 4 42.51 -0.68 7.91
CA ALA A 4 41.78 0.22 7.03
C ALA A 4 40.58 0.79 7.80
N LYS A 5 40.59 2.11 8.04
CA LYS A 5 39.45 2.87 8.56
C LYS A 5 38.37 2.94 7.48
N CYS A 6 37.16 2.48 7.80
CA CYS A 6 35.96 2.68 6.99
C CYS A 6 35.57 4.18 7.02
N PRO A 7 35.44 4.87 5.88
CA PRO A 7 35.06 6.29 5.86
C PRO A 7 33.57 6.48 6.14
N ARG A 8 33.23 7.55 6.89
CA ARG A 8 31.86 7.95 7.25
C ARG A 8 31.06 8.34 5.98
N PRO A 9 29.75 8.05 5.90
CA PRO A 9 28.94 8.40 4.75
C PRO A 9 28.41 9.84 4.89
N GLU A 10 29.19 10.84 4.45
CA GLU A 10 28.69 12.23 4.39
C GLU A 10 28.89 12.93 3.03
N MET A 11 29.31 12.23 1.98
CA MET A 11 29.71 12.87 0.72
C MET A 11 29.09 12.25 -0.53
N LEU A 12 27.76 12.11 -0.59
CA LEU A 12 27.04 11.73 -1.82
C LEU A 12 25.83 12.61 -2.19
N TYR A 13 25.60 13.72 -1.49
CA TYR A 13 24.47 14.63 -1.78
C TYR A 13 24.84 15.89 -2.59
N ARG A 14 26.11 16.12 -2.91
CA ARG A 14 26.52 17.29 -3.71
C ARG A 14 26.41 17.00 -5.21
N SER A 15 25.21 17.19 -5.77
CA SER A 15 24.93 17.62 -7.17
C SER A 15 23.58 17.14 -7.73
N LEU A 16 22.60 16.79 -6.89
CA LEU A 16 21.24 16.57 -7.38
C LEU A 16 20.59 17.93 -7.69
N GLN A 17 20.30 18.20 -8.96
CA GLN A 17 19.53 19.36 -9.36
C GLN A 17 18.04 19.01 -9.43
N PRO A 18 17.13 19.90 -8.98
CA PRO A 18 15.70 19.74 -9.23
C PRO A 18 15.48 19.73 -10.74
N SER A 19 15.05 18.61 -11.30
CA SER A 19 14.57 18.60 -12.68
C SER A 19 13.13 19.09 -12.70
N SER A 20 12.77 19.93 -13.67
CA SER A 20 11.37 20.11 -14.06
C SER A 20 10.91 18.81 -14.73
N PHE A 21 10.56 17.81 -13.93
CA PHE A 21 9.88 16.62 -14.43
C PHE A 21 8.55 17.10 -15.00
N ASP A 22 8.39 17.03 -16.33
CA ASP A 22 7.11 17.26 -16.98
C ASP A 22 6.44 15.89 -17.20
N PRO A 23 5.54 15.46 -16.29
CA PRO A 23 4.80 14.21 -16.43
C PRO A 23 3.82 14.21 -17.61
N LEU A 24 3.66 15.32 -18.34
CA LEU A 24 2.77 15.44 -19.49
C LEU A 24 3.45 14.91 -20.78
N LYS A 25 3.84 13.64 -20.81
CA LYS A 25 3.99 12.93 -22.09
C LYS A 25 2.60 12.64 -22.67
N PRO A 26 2.45 12.65 -24.02
CA PRO A 26 1.16 12.76 -24.67
C PRO A 26 0.25 11.58 -24.28
N SER A 27 -1.04 11.89 -24.13
CA SER A 27 -2.09 10.90 -23.97
C SER A 27 -1.93 9.80 -25.01
N LEU A 28 -1.86 8.55 -24.55
CA LEU A 28 -1.89 7.39 -25.43
C LEU A 28 -3.10 7.46 -26.38
N SER A 29 -2.93 7.00 -27.62
CA SER A 29 -4.04 6.90 -28.56
C SER A 29 -5.12 5.96 -27.99
N ALA A 30 -6.37 6.11 -28.45
CA ALA A 30 -7.45 5.21 -28.04
C ALA A 30 -7.14 3.72 -28.35
N GLY A 31 -6.24 3.43 -29.31
CA GLY A 31 -5.75 2.10 -29.62
C GLY A 31 -4.73 1.56 -28.61
N ASP A 32 -3.84 2.41 -28.10
CA ASP A 32 -2.83 2.05 -27.10
C ASP A 32 -3.43 1.88 -25.70
N LEU A 33 -4.47 2.67 -25.37
CA LEU A 33 -5.29 2.46 -24.18
C LEU A 33 -5.94 1.07 -24.17
N ARG A 34 -6.43 0.60 -25.33
CA ARG A 34 -7.03 -0.74 -25.50
C ARG A 34 -6.02 -1.87 -25.39
N ALA A 35 -4.75 -1.65 -25.72
CA ALA A 35 -3.68 -2.64 -25.57
C ALA A 35 -3.18 -2.73 -24.12
N CYS A 36 -3.15 -1.61 -23.39
CA CYS A 36 -2.80 -1.58 -21.96
C CYS A 36 -3.92 -2.14 -21.04
N GLN A 37 -5.16 -2.18 -21.55
CA GLN A 37 -6.39 -2.59 -20.86
C GLN A 37 -6.59 -4.12 -20.61
N ARG A 38 -5.63 -5.00 -20.91
CA ARG A 38 -5.94 -6.44 -21.08
C ARG A 38 -5.52 -7.42 -19.99
N THR A 39 -5.48 -7.05 -18.72
CA THR A 39 -5.31 -8.05 -17.63
C THR A 39 -6.58 -8.26 -16.79
N PHE A 40 -7.25 -7.18 -16.38
CA PHE A 40 -8.40 -7.25 -15.48
C PHE A 40 -9.54 -6.35 -15.95
N HIS A 41 -10.76 -6.88 -15.92
CA HIS A 41 -11.99 -6.12 -16.19
C HIS A 41 -12.38 -5.27 -14.97
N PHE A 42 -12.12 -5.79 -13.77
CA PHE A 42 -12.41 -5.11 -12.51
C PHE A 42 -11.20 -5.12 -11.58
N LEU A 43 -11.07 -4.09 -10.75
CA LEU A 43 -10.20 -4.11 -9.58
C LEU A 43 -11.06 -4.00 -8.34
N PHE A 44 -10.73 -4.76 -7.29
CA PHE A 44 -11.20 -4.44 -5.95
C PHE A 44 -10.09 -3.64 -5.26
N VAL A 45 -10.26 -2.32 -5.23
CA VAL A 45 -9.33 -1.38 -4.61
C VAL A 45 -9.56 -1.42 -3.11
N ALA A 46 -8.69 -2.10 -2.37
CA ALA A 46 -8.83 -2.33 -0.95
C ALA A 46 -7.93 -1.41 -0.14
N ASP A 47 -8.45 -1.01 1.01
CA ASP A 47 -7.70 -0.32 2.06
C ASP A 47 -8.31 -0.75 3.41
N PHE A 48 -7.49 -1.35 4.28
CA PHE A 48 -7.95 -1.88 5.55
C PHE A 48 -7.42 -1.02 6.70
N GLU A 49 -8.29 -0.70 7.64
CA GLU A 49 -7.86 -0.13 8.91
C GLU A 49 -7.65 -1.23 9.94
N ALA A 50 -6.75 -0.96 10.88
CA ALA A 50 -6.45 -1.88 11.97
C ALA A 50 -6.39 -1.15 13.30
N ASN A 51 -6.57 -1.91 14.39
CA ASN A 51 -6.21 -1.41 15.70
C ASN A 51 -4.71 -1.01 15.72
N CYS A 52 -4.38 0.08 16.40
CA CYS A 52 -3.01 0.59 16.41
C CYS A 52 -2.67 1.33 17.70
N GLU A 53 -1.39 1.54 17.94
CA GLU A 53 -0.85 2.29 19.07
C GLU A 53 0.28 3.19 18.56
N ARG A 54 0.50 4.31 19.26
CA ARG A 54 1.55 5.26 18.92
C ARG A 54 2.93 4.63 19.18
N ASP A 55 3.82 4.75 18.20
CA ASP A 55 5.25 4.37 18.26
C ASP A 55 5.56 2.88 18.51
N GLN A 56 4.55 2.03 18.74
CA GLN A 56 4.74 0.61 19.01
C GLN A 56 3.64 -0.26 18.36
N PRO A 57 3.97 -1.49 17.94
CA PRO A 57 2.98 -2.39 17.37
C PRO A 57 2.03 -2.94 18.45
N ILE A 58 0.77 -3.15 18.09
CA ILE A 58 -0.17 -3.91 18.91
C ILE A 58 0.33 -5.36 19.07
N GLN A 59 0.27 -5.88 20.29
CA GLN A 59 0.67 -7.23 20.65
C GLN A 59 -0.49 -7.97 21.34
N PRO A 60 -0.63 -9.30 21.15
CA PRO A 60 0.19 -10.15 20.30
C PRO A 60 -0.19 -10.10 18.81
N LEU A 61 -1.27 -9.39 18.47
CA LEU A 61 -1.82 -9.36 17.11
C LEU A 61 -2.42 -7.99 16.80
N GLN A 62 -2.01 -7.41 15.67
CA GLN A 62 -2.74 -6.31 15.04
C GLN A 62 -3.91 -6.87 14.22
N GLU A 63 -5.10 -6.32 14.43
CA GLU A 63 -6.38 -6.84 13.92
C GLU A 63 -7.07 -5.79 13.05
N ILE A 64 -7.63 -6.22 11.92
CA ILE A 64 -8.50 -5.42 11.07
C ILE A 64 -9.67 -4.91 11.91
N THR A 65 -9.91 -3.61 11.84
CA THR A 65 -11.05 -2.91 12.45
C THR A 65 -12.00 -2.36 11.38
N GLU A 66 -11.55 -2.20 10.14
CA GLU A 66 -12.37 -1.90 8.97
C GLU A 66 -11.87 -2.69 7.76
N PHE A 67 -12.75 -3.51 7.17
CA PHE A 67 -12.51 -4.15 5.88
C PHE A 67 -13.26 -3.36 4.81
N SER A 68 -12.52 -2.56 4.04
CA SER A 68 -13.14 -1.68 3.05
C SER A 68 -12.51 -1.81 1.67
N GLY A 69 -13.26 -1.38 0.66
CA GLY A 69 -12.76 -1.21 -0.68
C GLY A 69 -13.83 -0.87 -1.70
N VAL A 70 -13.36 -0.56 -2.91
CA VAL A 70 -14.20 -0.16 -4.04
C VAL A 70 -14.01 -1.15 -5.18
N LEU A 71 -15.12 -1.69 -5.68
CA LEU A 71 -15.13 -2.41 -6.95
C LEU A 71 -15.10 -1.38 -8.09
N PHE A 72 -14.03 -1.38 -8.86
CA PHE A 72 -13.75 -0.41 -9.92
C PHE A 72 -13.78 -1.08 -11.30
N ASP A 73 -14.53 -0.52 -12.25
CA ASP A 73 -14.61 -0.98 -13.65
C ASP A 73 -13.49 -0.34 -14.48
N MET A 74 -12.57 -1.16 -14.97
CA MET A 74 -11.39 -0.70 -15.73
C MET A 74 -11.70 -0.27 -17.17
N ALA A 75 -12.86 -0.66 -17.71
CA ALA A 75 -13.28 -0.24 -19.04
C ALA A 75 -13.97 1.13 -18.99
N LYS A 76 -14.85 1.32 -17.99
CA LYS A 76 -15.59 2.57 -17.79
C LYS A 76 -14.80 3.61 -16.99
N MET A 77 -13.79 3.19 -16.24
CA MET A 77 -13.02 4.02 -15.30
C MET A 77 -13.90 4.62 -14.20
N GLU A 78 -14.82 3.81 -13.69
CA GLU A 78 -15.89 4.20 -12.76
C GLU A 78 -15.98 3.24 -11.56
N GLU A 79 -16.47 3.77 -10.44
CA GLU A 79 -16.79 2.99 -9.25
C GLU A 79 -18.12 2.28 -9.48
N VAL A 80 -18.14 0.96 -9.28
CA VAL A 80 -19.32 0.10 -9.48
C VAL A 80 -20.07 -0.07 -8.18
N ALA A 81 -19.34 -0.37 -7.11
CA ALA A 81 -19.90 -0.63 -5.79
C ALA A 81 -18.81 -0.47 -4.73
N THR A 82 -19.25 -0.19 -3.50
CA THR A 82 -18.40 -0.13 -2.31
C THR A 82 -18.68 -1.32 -1.41
N PHE A 83 -17.64 -1.83 -0.76
CA PHE A 83 -17.76 -2.76 0.35
C PHE A 83 -17.11 -2.08 1.56
N GLN A 84 -17.82 -2.00 2.67
CA GLN A 84 -17.32 -1.41 3.90
C GLN A 84 -17.98 -2.12 5.07
N GLU A 85 -17.18 -2.78 5.89
CA GLU A 85 -17.62 -3.46 7.10
C GLU A 85 -16.62 -3.16 8.21
N PHE A 86 -17.12 -2.69 9.35
CA PHE A 86 -16.32 -2.71 10.58
C PHE A 86 -16.13 -4.15 11.02
N VAL A 87 -15.03 -4.41 11.72
CA VAL A 87 -14.65 -5.75 12.19
C VAL A 87 -14.40 -5.68 13.68
N LYS A 88 -15.00 -6.60 14.44
CA LYS A 88 -14.78 -6.72 15.88
C LYS A 88 -13.44 -7.42 16.16
N PRO A 89 -12.43 -6.75 16.76
CA PRO A 89 -11.20 -7.41 17.18
C PRO A 89 -11.49 -8.37 18.33
N LYS A 90 -10.85 -9.54 18.33
CA LYS A 90 -11.05 -10.58 19.37
C LYS A 90 -9.93 -10.56 20.41
N VAL A 91 -8.70 -10.21 20.01
CA VAL A 91 -7.49 -10.34 20.83
C VAL A 91 -7.23 -9.05 21.62
N VAL A 92 -7.30 -7.90 20.95
CA VAL A 92 -7.17 -6.57 21.54
C VAL A 92 -8.42 -5.76 21.18
N PRO A 93 -9.54 -5.99 21.88
CA PRO A 93 -10.87 -5.46 21.51
C PRO A 93 -11.05 -3.97 21.83
N THR A 94 -10.25 -3.42 22.74
CA THR A 94 -10.33 -2.01 23.12
C THR A 94 -9.42 -1.17 22.22
N LEU A 95 -10.01 -0.26 21.45
CA LEU A 95 -9.26 0.68 20.62
C LEU A 95 -8.52 1.67 21.51
N THR A 96 -7.28 1.98 21.13
CA THR A 96 -6.50 3.02 21.79
C THR A 96 -7.05 4.40 21.39
N PRO A 97 -6.83 5.45 22.20
CA PRO A 97 -7.15 6.82 21.80
C PRO A 97 -6.43 7.23 20.50
N PHE A 98 -5.18 6.79 20.31
CA PHE A 98 -4.43 7.03 19.09
C PHE A 98 -5.10 6.41 17.87
N CYS A 99 -5.58 5.17 17.98
CA CYS A 99 -6.31 4.51 16.91
C CYS A 99 -7.56 5.30 16.51
N THR A 100 -8.34 5.74 17.49
CA THR A 100 -9.54 6.55 17.23
C THR A 100 -9.18 7.90 16.61
N GLU A 101 -8.13 8.57 17.10
CA GLU A 101 -7.64 9.83 16.53
C GLU A 101 -7.17 9.66 15.08
N LEU A 102 -6.42 8.58 14.81
CA LEU A 102 -5.84 8.30 13.51
C LEU A 102 -6.94 7.92 12.51
N THR A 103 -7.77 6.92 12.80
CA THR A 103 -8.71 6.33 11.82
C THR A 103 -10.13 6.91 11.89
N GLY A 104 -10.49 7.55 12.99
CA GLY A 104 -11.85 8.05 13.22
C GLY A 104 -12.84 6.97 13.66
N ILE A 105 -12.41 5.70 13.69
CA ILE A 105 -13.20 4.57 14.16
C ILE A 105 -13.30 4.64 15.69
N ILE A 106 -14.53 4.68 16.21
CA ILE A 106 -14.77 4.69 17.65
C ILE A 106 -15.08 3.30 18.17
N GLN A 107 -14.95 3.09 19.49
CA GLN A 107 -15.19 1.78 20.11
C GLN A 107 -16.58 1.21 19.78
N ALA A 108 -17.60 2.07 19.69
CA ALA A 108 -18.97 1.68 19.37
C ALA A 108 -19.11 1.07 17.96
N ASP A 109 -18.26 1.47 17.02
CA ASP A 109 -18.26 0.95 15.65
C ASP A 109 -17.83 -0.52 15.61
N VAL A 110 -16.85 -0.89 16.45
CA VAL A 110 -16.25 -2.24 16.46
C VAL A 110 -16.85 -3.17 17.51
N GLU A 111 -17.44 -2.66 18.59
CA GLU A 111 -17.93 -3.48 19.70
C GLU A 111 -19.08 -4.41 19.28
N ASN A 112 -19.94 -3.94 18.37
CA ASN A 112 -21.09 -4.68 17.82
C ASN A 112 -20.90 -5.06 16.35
N ALA A 113 -19.71 -4.85 15.80
CA ALA A 113 -19.37 -5.26 14.45
C ALA A 113 -19.37 -6.80 14.31
N PRO A 114 -19.57 -7.32 13.09
CA PRO A 114 -19.36 -8.73 12.80
C PRO A 114 -17.91 -9.15 13.09
N SER A 115 -17.72 -10.43 13.35
CA SER A 115 -16.39 -11.04 13.44
C SER A 115 -15.67 -11.03 12.08
N PHE A 116 -14.34 -11.15 12.12
CA PHE A 116 -13.50 -11.24 10.93
C PHE A 116 -13.99 -12.30 9.93
N GLU A 117 -14.37 -13.49 10.40
CA GLU A 117 -14.87 -14.58 9.59
C GLU A 117 -16.22 -14.26 8.94
N GLU A 118 -17.13 -13.61 9.67
CA GLU A 118 -18.42 -13.14 9.13
C GLU A 118 -18.21 -12.08 8.05
N VAL A 119 -17.27 -11.15 8.25
CA VAL A 119 -16.94 -10.14 7.23
C VAL A 119 -16.34 -10.77 5.97
N LEU A 120 -15.50 -11.81 6.11
CA LEU A 120 -15.01 -12.56 4.95
C LEU A 120 -16.14 -13.24 4.17
N LEU A 121 -17.14 -13.80 4.85
CA LEU A 121 -18.33 -14.39 4.21
C LEU A 121 -19.18 -13.32 3.50
N LYS A 122 -19.39 -12.17 4.13
CA LYS A 122 -20.06 -11.02 3.52
C LYS A 122 -19.31 -10.54 2.27
N PHE A 123 -17.99 -10.48 2.34
CA PHE A 123 -17.16 -10.09 1.20
C PHE A 123 -17.25 -11.09 0.05
N GLU A 124 -17.23 -12.40 0.34
CA GLU A 124 -17.44 -13.42 -0.69
C GLU A 124 -18.83 -13.28 -1.35
N ALA A 125 -19.88 -13.05 -0.56
CA ALA A 125 -21.23 -12.80 -1.06
C ALA A 125 -21.28 -11.54 -1.95
N PHE A 126 -20.59 -10.46 -1.56
CA PHE A 126 -20.43 -9.26 -2.38
C PHE A 126 -19.77 -9.58 -3.72
N LEU A 127 -18.67 -10.36 -3.74
CA LEU A 127 -18.01 -10.76 -4.98
C LEU A 127 -18.92 -11.62 -5.88
N ARG A 128 -19.71 -12.54 -5.29
CA ARG A 128 -20.69 -13.36 -6.02
C ARG A 128 -21.79 -12.52 -6.65
N ALA A 129 -22.35 -11.58 -5.89
CA ALA A 129 -23.40 -10.68 -6.37
C ALA A 129 -22.96 -9.85 -7.59
N HIS A 130 -21.66 -9.55 -7.69
CA HIS A 130 -21.07 -8.84 -8.83
C HIS A 130 -20.52 -9.75 -9.93
N GLY A 131 -20.73 -11.08 -9.83
CA GLY A 131 -20.30 -12.05 -10.84
C GLY A 131 -18.79 -12.25 -10.93
N LEU A 132 -18.07 -11.93 -9.86
CA LEU A 132 -16.61 -12.01 -9.79
C LEU A 132 -16.12 -13.39 -9.36
N LEU A 133 -16.99 -14.24 -8.82
CA LEU A 133 -16.73 -15.63 -8.49
C LEU A 133 -17.58 -16.58 -9.34
N ASP A 134 -17.03 -17.75 -9.67
CA ASP A 134 -17.73 -18.85 -10.32
C ASP A 134 -18.65 -19.59 -9.33
N GLY A 135 -19.46 -20.53 -9.83
CA GLY A 135 -20.35 -21.34 -8.99
C GLY A 135 -19.65 -22.19 -7.92
N ARG A 136 -18.31 -22.28 -7.94
CA ARG A 136 -17.48 -22.95 -6.94
C ARG A 136 -16.72 -21.98 -6.03
N GLY A 137 -16.93 -20.66 -6.17
CA GLY A 137 -16.27 -19.64 -5.35
C GLY A 137 -14.87 -19.24 -5.81
N ARG A 138 -14.44 -19.67 -7.00
CA ARG A 138 -13.15 -19.27 -7.57
C ARG A 138 -13.30 -18.02 -8.42
N SER A 139 -12.22 -17.26 -8.63
CA SER A 139 -12.27 -16.09 -9.49
C SER A 139 -12.82 -16.41 -10.89
N SER A 140 -13.78 -15.59 -11.33
CA SER A 140 -14.45 -15.72 -12.61
C SER A 140 -13.45 -15.60 -13.76
N ARG A 141 -13.54 -16.54 -14.72
CA ARG A 141 -12.73 -16.51 -15.95
C ARG A 141 -13.25 -15.46 -16.94
N ASP A 142 -14.55 -15.24 -16.95
CA ASP A 142 -15.22 -14.28 -17.86
C ASP A 142 -15.10 -12.85 -17.35
N ARG A 143 -15.06 -12.67 -16.02
CA ARG A 143 -14.90 -11.38 -15.35
C ARG A 143 -13.62 -11.35 -14.54
N ARG A 144 -12.47 -11.32 -15.24
CA ARG A 144 -11.16 -11.25 -14.61
C ARG A 144 -11.07 -10.03 -13.69
N TRP A 145 -10.63 -10.25 -12.47
CA TRP A 145 -10.44 -9.19 -11.48
C TRP A 145 -9.25 -9.49 -10.58
N ALA A 146 -8.78 -8.47 -9.86
CA ALA A 146 -7.74 -8.60 -8.84
C ALA A 146 -7.92 -7.56 -7.73
N PHE A 147 -7.33 -7.84 -6.57
CA PHE A 147 -7.10 -6.83 -5.55
C PHE A 147 -6.08 -5.79 -6.03
N ALA A 148 -6.30 -4.54 -5.63
CA ALA A 148 -5.33 -3.46 -5.78
C ALA A 148 -5.21 -2.67 -4.45
N THR A 149 -3.99 -2.40 -4.00
CA THR A 149 -3.69 -1.78 -2.69
C THR A 149 -2.56 -0.74 -2.80
N ILE A 150 -2.49 0.21 -1.86
CA ILE A 150 -1.35 1.14 -1.76
C ILE A 150 -0.22 0.50 -0.93
N GLY A 151 0.45 -0.47 -1.54
CA GLY A 151 1.55 -1.20 -0.90
C GLY A 151 1.22 -2.67 -0.68
N ASP A 152 2.03 -3.34 0.13
CA ASP A 152 1.86 -4.77 0.41
C ASP A 152 1.22 -5.02 1.80
N TRP A 153 1.00 -3.98 2.61
CA TRP A 153 0.68 -4.14 4.04
C TRP A 153 -0.69 -4.79 4.29
N ASP A 154 -1.77 -4.30 3.66
CA ASP A 154 -3.15 -4.77 3.86
C ASP A 154 -3.28 -6.29 3.72
N ILE A 155 -2.77 -6.83 2.60
CA ILE A 155 -2.95 -8.24 2.27
C ILE A 155 -1.81 -9.10 2.83
N LYS A 156 -0.54 -8.70 2.61
CA LYS A 156 0.62 -9.53 2.98
C LYS A 156 0.86 -9.59 4.48
N THR A 157 0.61 -8.47 5.16
CA THR A 157 0.91 -8.30 6.58
C THR A 157 -0.36 -8.45 7.39
N LEU A 158 -1.33 -7.55 7.24
CA LEU A 158 -2.48 -7.47 8.13
C LEU A 158 -3.43 -8.67 7.96
N LEU A 159 -4.09 -8.79 6.80
CA LEU A 159 -5.06 -9.86 6.52
C LEU A 159 -4.47 -11.25 6.73
N ARG A 160 -3.29 -11.50 6.16
CA ARG A 160 -2.63 -12.80 6.26
C ARG A 160 -2.25 -13.15 7.69
N THR A 161 -1.74 -12.21 8.48
CA THR A 161 -1.33 -12.48 9.86
C THR A 161 -2.53 -12.73 10.75
N GLN A 162 -3.59 -11.94 10.62
CA GLN A 162 -4.83 -12.15 11.37
C GLN A 162 -5.48 -13.48 11.02
N ALA A 163 -5.60 -13.81 9.73
CA ALA A 163 -6.15 -15.09 9.29
C ALA A 163 -5.33 -16.29 9.81
N ALA A 164 -4.00 -16.20 9.75
CA ALA A 164 -3.13 -17.24 10.30
C ALA A 164 -3.30 -17.38 11.82
N PHE A 165 -3.39 -16.27 12.56
CA PHE A 165 -3.59 -16.30 14.01
C PHE A 165 -4.95 -16.90 14.38
N TYR A 166 -6.00 -16.59 13.61
CA TYR A 166 -7.35 -17.09 13.84
C TYR A 166 -7.58 -18.51 13.28
N ASN A 167 -6.57 -19.10 12.62
CA ASN A 167 -6.70 -20.36 11.89
C ASN A 167 -7.82 -20.35 10.83
N VAL A 168 -7.92 -19.24 10.10
CA VAL A 168 -8.89 -19.02 9.01
C VAL A 168 -8.20 -19.24 7.67
N ALA A 169 -8.74 -20.13 6.85
CA ALA A 169 -8.28 -20.32 5.48
C ALA A 169 -8.77 -19.17 4.59
N LEU A 170 -7.83 -18.46 3.96
CA LEU A 170 -8.14 -17.41 2.99
C LEU A 170 -8.31 -18.02 1.59
N PRO A 171 -9.31 -17.58 0.81
CA PRO A 171 -9.43 -17.96 -0.60
C PRO A 171 -8.23 -17.52 -1.46
N ASP A 172 -7.94 -18.29 -2.52
CA ASP A 172 -6.78 -18.11 -3.41
C ASP A 172 -6.68 -16.70 -4.04
N TYR A 173 -7.80 -15.99 -4.17
CA TYR A 173 -7.82 -14.64 -4.74
C TYR A 173 -7.13 -13.59 -3.85
N PHE A 174 -6.82 -13.91 -2.59
CA PHE A 174 -5.98 -13.06 -1.72
C PHE A 174 -4.48 -13.33 -1.89
N GLU A 175 -4.07 -14.41 -2.55
CA GLU A 175 -2.66 -14.80 -2.64
C GLU A 175 -1.83 -13.88 -3.53
N GLN A 176 -2.49 -13.09 -4.39
CA GLN A 176 -1.87 -12.28 -5.43
C GLN A 176 -2.65 -10.98 -5.62
N TRP A 177 -1.94 -9.85 -5.74
CA TRP A 177 -2.56 -8.54 -5.89
C TRP A 177 -1.69 -7.57 -6.69
N ILE A 178 -2.27 -6.42 -6.99
CA ILE A 178 -1.61 -5.27 -7.61
C ILE A 178 -1.23 -4.28 -6.52
N ASN A 179 0.06 -4.13 -6.27
CA ASN A 179 0.61 -3.04 -5.47
C ASN A 179 0.72 -1.80 -6.36
N LEU A 180 -0.13 -0.80 -6.10
CA LEU A 180 -0.22 0.39 -6.93
C LEU A 180 1.00 1.31 -6.81
N LYS A 181 1.80 1.22 -5.74
CA LYS A 181 3.07 1.96 -5.63
C LYS A 181 4.09 1.48 -6.66
N LEU A 182 4.06 0.19 -6.99
CA LEU A 182 4.85 -0.39 -8.07
C LEU A 182 4.35 0.01 -9.45
N THR A 183 3.03 0.02 -9.64
CA THR A 183 2.40 0.49 -10.88
C THR A 183 2.72 1.97 -11.12
N PHE A 184 2.65 2.79 -10.07
CA PHE A 184 3.06 4.19 -10.09
C PHE A 184 4.53 4.34 -10.45
N ARG A 185 5.41 3.56 -9.80
CA ARG A 185 6.85 3.56 -10.11
C ARG A 185 7.13 3.23 -11.57
N ASP A 186 6.39 2.30 -12.17
CA ASP A 186 6.58 1.96 -13.58
C ASP A 186 6.27 3.16 -14.52
N VAL A 187 5.38 4.07 -14.10
CA VAL A 187 5.06 5.30 -14.83
C VAL A 187 6.04 6.44 -14.50
N PHE A 188 6.25 6.72 -13.20
CA PHE A 188 6.98 7.90 -12.71
C PHE A 188 8.48 7.66 -12.48
N ARG A 189 8.93 6.41 -12.58
CA ARG A 189 10.33 6.00 -12.42
C ARG A 189 10.94 6.28 -11.04
N TYR A 190 10.10 6.38 -10.02
CA TYR A 190 10.49 6.38 -8.61
C TYR A 190 9.42 5.73 -7.74
N TYR A 191 9.80 5.28 -6.54
CA TYR A 191 8.87 4.67 -5.61
C TYR A 191 8.21 5.74 -4.73
N PRO A 192 6.87 5.89 -4.75
CA PRO A 192 6.19 6.93 -3.99
C PRO A 192 6.25 6.67 -2.49
N TRP A 193 6.35 7.74 -1.70
CA TRP A 193 6.39 7.63 -0.25
C TRP A 193 5.06 7.17 0.35
N SER A 194 3.95 7.82 0.00
CA SER A 194 2.59 7.52 0.50
C SER A 194 1.53 7.65 -0.59
N MET A 195 0.27 7.31 -0.27
CA MET A 195 -0.89 7.62 -1.12
C MET A 195 -0.96 9.13 -1.38
N THR A 196 -0.77 9.96 -0.36
CA THR A 196 -0.79 11.43 -0.46
C THR A 196 0.28 11.95 -1.43
N SER A 197 1.48 11.36 -1.44
CA SER A 197 2.51 11.67 -2.44
C SER A 197 2.04 11.35 -3.86
N MET A 198 1.37 10.20 -4.05
CA MET A 198 0.80 9.83 -5.35
C MET A 198 -0.30 10.79 -5.78
N LEU A 199 -1.20 11.18 -4.88
CA LEU A 199 -2.26 12.17 -5.15
C LEU A 199 -1.67 13.51 -5.59
N LYS A 200 -0.68 14.01 -4.85
CA LYS A 200 0.04 15.26 -5.16
C LYS A 200 0.65 15.22 -6.56
N ASP A 201 1.45 14.19 -6.86
CA ASP A 201 2.13 14.07 -8.15
C ASP A 201 1.17 13.87 -9.34
N LEU A 202 0.00 13.28 -9.08
CA LEU A 202 -1.05 13.10 -10.08
C LEU A 202 -1.97 14.33 -10.21
N ASN A 203 -1.76 15.37 -9.41
CA ASN A 203 -2.64 16.54 -9.29
C ASN A 203 -4.09 16.14 -8.99
N VAL A 204 -4.28 15.22 -8.05
CA VAL A 204 -5.58 14.76 -7.58
C VAL A 204 -5.85 15.35 -6.20
N LEU A 205 -7.03 15.94 -6.03
CA LEU A 205 -7.48 16.41 -4.73
C LEU A 205 -7.92 15.22 -3.88
N GLN A 206 -7.35 15.12 -2.68
CA GLN A 206 -7.79 14.19 -1.67
C GLN A 206 -9.23 14.51 -1.26
N MET A 207 -10.07 13.48 -1.18
CA MET A 207 -11.45 13.56 -0.73
C MET A 207 -11.61 12.82 0.59
N GLY A 208 -12.57 13.26 1.41
CA GLY A 208 -12.88 12.57 2.67
C GLY A 208 -11.76 12.69 3.70
N ARG A 209 -11.74 11.74 4.62
CA ARG A 209 -10.83 11.70 5.77
C ARG A 209 -9.68 10.73 5.48
N LEU A 210 -8.42 11.14 5.71
CA LEU A 210 -7.29 10.19 5.68
C LEU A 210 -7.47 9.14 6.77
N HIS A 211 -7.05 7.90 6.50
CA HIS A 211 -7.20 6.76 7.42
C HIS A 211 -8.67 6.41 7.72
N SER A 212 -9.58 6.83 6.84
CA SER A 212 -10.89 6.21 6.69
C SER A 212 -10.74 5.28 5.51
N GLY A 213 -10.81 3.96 5.73
CA GLY A 213 -10.45 2.99 4.71
C GLY A 213 -11.25 3.19 3.42
N ILE A 214 -12.56 3.48 3.55
CA ILE A 214 -13.40 3.69 2.37
C ILE A 214 -13.06 4.98 1.59
N ASP A 215 -12.63 6.04 2.27
CA ASP A 215 -12.24 7.29 1.62
C ASP A 215 -10.86 7.13 0.96
N ASP A 216 -9.95 6.42 1.59
CA ASP A 216 -8.62 6.09 1.05
C ASP A 216 -8.74 5.14 -0.16
N ALA A 217 -9.67 4.19 -0.14
CA ALA A 217 -10.01 3.37 -1.31
C ALA A 217 -10.57 4.19 -2.49
N LYS A 218 -11.43 5.19 -2.22
CA LYS A 218 -11.96 6.12 -3.26
C LYS A 218 -10.86 7.02 -3.83
N ASN A 219 -10.01 7.58 -2.97
CA ASN A 219 -8.83 8.33 -3.41
C ASN A 219 -7.90 7.46 -4.26
N THR A 220 -7.72 6.21 -3.88
CA THR A 220 -6.95 5.23 -4.64
C THR A 220 -7.60 4.95 -6.01
N CYS A 221 -8.93 4.89 -6.12
CA CYS A 221 -9.61 4.81 -7.42
C CYS A 221 -9.32 6.03 -8.31
N GLN A 222 -9.19 7.23 -7.73
CA GLN A 222 -8.74 8.41 -8.49
C GLN A 222 -7.30 8.25 -9.00
N ILE A 223 -6.40 7.68 -8.19
CA ILE A 223 -5.03 7.36 -8.61
C ILE A 223 -5.04 6.34 -9.75
N VAL A 224 -5.80 5.25 -9.62
CA VAL A 224 -5.98 4.24 -10.68
C VAL A 224 -6.42 4.92 -11.98
N ARG A 225 -7.39 5.83 -11.92
CA ARG A 225 -7.86 6.59 -13.09
C ARG A 225 -6.76 7.42 -13.75
N GLN A 226 -5.97 8.12 -12.95
CA GLN A 226 -4.89 8.97 -13.46
C GLN A 226 -3.69 8.17 -14.01
N LEU A 227 -3.38 7.03 -13.40
CA LEU A 227 -2.37 6.10 -13.89
C LEU A 227 -2.81 5.45 -15.21
N ALA A 228 -4.07 5.02 -15.33
CA ALA A 228 -4.62 4.48 -16.57
C ALA A 228 -4.58 5.49 -17.72
N ARG A 229 -4.93 6.76 -17.47
CA ARG A 229 -4.82 7.86 -18.46
C ARG A 229 -3.38 8.07 -18.95
N ARG A 230 -2.39 7.74 -18.12
CA ARG A 230 -0.95 7.79 -18.43
C ARG A 230 -0.42 6.48 -19.02
N GLY A 231 -1.28 5.51 -19.30
CA GLY A 231 -0.89 4.24 -19.92
C GLY A 231 -0.30 3.22 -18.97
N ALA A 232 -0.57 3.31 -17.67
CA ALA A 232 -0.11 2.32 -16.71
C ALA A 232 -0.67 0.92 -17.02
N ASN A 233 0.18 -0.10 -16.90
CA ASN A 233 -0.21 -1.50 -17.06
C ASN A 233 -0.57 -2.11 -15.70
N PHE A 234 -1.86 -2.36 -15.48
CA PHE A 234 -2.38 -3.00 -14.26
C PHE A 234 -2.23 -4.52 -14.37
N ARG A 235 -1.16 -5.03 -13.76
CA ARG A 235 -0.78 -6.45 -13.72
C ARG A 235 -0.45 -6.86 -12.30
N LEU A 236 -0.53 -8.16 -12.00
CA LEU A 236 -0.12 -8.68 -10.70
C LEU A 236 1.34 -8.33 -10.43
N THR A 237 1.60 -7.82 -9.22
CA THR A 237 2.94 -7.37 -8.82
C THR A 237 3.45 -8.07 -7.58
N SER A 238 2.55 -8.58 -6.75
CA SER A 238 2.87 -9.06 -5.41
C SER A 238 2.15 -10.38 -5.11
N THR A 239 2.77 -11.17 -4.25
CA THR A 239 2.22 -12.37 -3.63
C THR A 239 2.58 -12.39 -2.16
N TYR A 240 2.01 -13.33 -1.41
CA TYR A 240 2.41 -13.62 -0.04
C TYR A 240 3.91 -13.85 0.15
N PHE A 241 4.61 -14.32 -0.89
CA PHE A 241 6.03 -14.68 -0.83
C PHE A 241 6.95 -13.60 -1.39
N GLY A 242 6.43 -12.48 -1.89
CA GLY A 242 7.24 -11.40 -2.43
C GLY A 242 6.67 -10.82 -3.71
N ARG A 243 7.52 -10.63 -4.72
CA ARG A 243 7.07 -10.14 -6.03
C ARG A 243 6.41 -11.26 -6.81
N TYR A 244 5.39 -10.91 -7.58
CA TYR A 244 4.78 -11.84 -8.52
C TYR A 244 5.83 -12.32 -9.54
N PRO A 245 6.02 -13.64 -9.76
CA PRO A 245 7.10 -14.16 -10.61
C PRO A 245 7.13 -13.58 -12.03
N GLY A 246 5.97 -13.23 -12.60
CA GLY A 246 5.85 -12.60 -13.91
C GLY A 246 6.03 -11.07 -13.93
N TYR A 247 6.21 -10.44 -12.77
CA TYR A 247 6.39 -9.00 -12.69
C TYR A 247 7.81 -8.60 -13.08
N ARG A 248 7.93 -7.63 -13.99
CA ARG A 248 9.19 -7.02 -14.40
C ARG A 248 9.04 -5.51 -14.34
N GLY A 249 9.60 -4.95 -13.29
CA GLY A 249 9.55 -3.53 -13.01
C GLY A 249 10.37 -2.69 -13.95
N GLU A 250 9.93 -1.46 -14.15
CA GLU A 250 10.74 -0.44 -14.83
C GLU A 250 11.91 0.02 -13.95
N ALA A 251 13.00 0.47 -14.58
CA ALA A 251 14.16 1.01 -13.88
C ALA A 251 13.80 2.29 -13.12
N VAL A 252 14.22 2.35 -11.85
CA VAL A 252 14.15 3.56 -11.03
C VAL A 252 15.24 4.53 -11.50
N THR A 253 14.83 5.74 -11.88
CA THR A 253 15.73 6.80 -12.34
C THR A 253 15.59 8.07 -11.50
N HIS A 254 14.61 8.14 -10.60
CA HIS A 254 14.40 9.27 -9.71
C HIS A 254 14.20 8.80 -8.27
N VAL A 255 14.36 9.71 -7.30
CA VAL A 255 14.10 9.50 -5.87
C VAL A 255 13.25 10.66 -5.35
N GLN A 256 12.29 10.37 -4.47
CA GLN A 256 11.53 11.38 -3.76
C GLN A 256 12.19 11.65 -2.40
N ASN A 257 12.51 12.91 -2.11
CA ASN A 257 12.98 13.30 -0.77
C ASN A 257 11.78 13.41 0.21
N LYS A 258 12.09 13.60 1.50
CA LYS A 258 11.08 13.77 2.55
C LYS A 258 10.16 14.98 2.35
N ASP A 259 10.63 15.99 1.61
CA ASP A 259 9.90 17.23 1.31
C ASP A 259 8.97 17.05 0.10
N GLY A 260 9.02 15.87 -0.54
CA GLY A 260 8.21 15.48 -1.69
C GLY A 260 8.81 15.84 -3.05
N ASP A 261 10.02 16.39 -3.10
CA ASP A 261 10.70 16.71 -4.36
C ASP A 261 11.23 15.45 -5.03
N VAL A 262 11.02 15.35 -6.34
CA VAL A 262 11.52 14.25 -7.17
C VAL A 262 12.84 14.68 -7.82
N LEU A 263 13.92 13.97 -7.46
CA LEU A 263 15.29 14.24 -7.89
C LEU A 263 15.77 13.16 -8.86
N SER A 264 16.38 13.55 -9.98
CA SER A 264 16.95 12.62 -10.95
C SER A 264 18.26 11.99 -10.43
N LEU A 265 18.43 10.68 -10.60
CA LEU A 265 19.62 9.92 -10.18
C LEU A 265 20.85 10.13 -11.09
N GLY A 266 20.76 10.98 -12.11
CA GLY A 266 21.90 11.45 -12.89
C GLY A 266 22.79 10.33 -13.46
N GLY A 267 22.30 9.54 -14.42
CA GLY A 267 23.11 8.61 -15.23
C GLY A 267 23.86 7.50 -14.48
N MET A 268 23.75 7.42 -13.15
CA MET A 268 24.33 6.33 -12.38
C MET A 268 23.52 5.07 -12.68
N SER A 269 24.20 4.03 -13.16
CA SER A 269 23.59 2.71 -13.36
C SER A 269 22.81 2.32 -12.11
N PRO A 270 21.56 1.85 -12.23
CA PRO A 270 20.79 1.45 -11.05
C PRO A 270 21.60 0.38 -10.30
N PRO A 271 21.74 0.46 -8.97
CA PRO A 271 22.29 -0.64 -8.22
C PRO A 271 21.46 -1.88 -8.58
N ARG A 272 22.15 -2.98 -8.95
CA ARG A 272 21.47 -4.26 -9.20
C ARG A 272 20.54 -4.52 -8.03
N VAL A 273 19.29 -4.86 -8.36
CA VAL A 273 18.27 -5.28 -7.41
C VAL A 273 18.95 -6.11 -6.32
N PHE A 274 18.97 -5.61 -5.09
CA PHE A 274 19.30 -6.46 -3.96
C PHE A 274 18.21 -7.53 -3.93
N ASP A 275 18.55 -8.73 -4.38
CA ASP A 275 17.84 -9.93 -3.96
C ASP A 275 17.83 -9.89 -2.43
N SER A 276 16.64 -9.73 -1.86
CA SER A 276 16.44 -9.83 -0.43
C SER A 276 16.98 -11.19 0.02
N PRO A 277 17.97 -11.26 0.92
CA PRO A 277 18.24 -12.51 1.60
C PRO A 277 17.09 -12.76 2.57
N SER A 278 16.60 -13.98 2.53
CA SER A 278 15.73 -14.61 3.51
C SER A 278 16.26 -14.46 4.95
N ARG A 279 15.55 -13.67 5.79
CA ARG A 279 15.34 -13.71 7.28
C ARG A 279 16.55 -13.96 8.23
N PRO A 280 16.41 -13.78 9.56
CA PRO A 280 15.63 -12.81 10.34
C PRO A 280 16.54 -12.01 11.30
N GLN A 281 16.25 -10.73 11.56
CA GLN A 281 16.58 -10.13 12.85
C GLN A 281 15.63 -8.96 13.09
N GLN A 282 14.88 -9.09 14.19
CA GLN A 282 14.15 -8.02 14.83
C GLN A 282 15.13 -6.87 15.11
N ALA A 283 14.90 -5.72 14.50
CA ALA A 283 15.44 -4.45 14.95
C ALA A 283 14.44 -3.37 14.54
N LEU A 284 13.57 -3.06 15.50
CA LEU A 284 12.98 -1.75 15.78
C LEU A 284 13.22 -0.69 14.70
N PHE A 285 12.22 -0.43 13.86
CA PHE A 285 12.05 0.86 13.23
C PHE A 285 10.64 1.37 13.56
N PRO A 286 10.48 2.62 14.04
CA PRO A 286 9.21 3.11 14.54
C PRO A 286 8.26 3.36 13.37
N PHE A 287 6.99 3.04 13.61
CA PHE A 287 5.89 3.58 12.83
C PHE A 287 5.92 5.11 12.96
N PHE A 288 6.37 5.83 11.93
CA PHE A 288 6.13 7.26 11.83
C PHE A 288 4.94 7.49 10.90
N TYR A 289 3.76 7.55 11.51
CA TYR A 289 2.64 8.36 11.04
C TYR A 289 2.68 9.68 11.80
N ALA A 290 2.95 10.80 11.11
CA ALA A 290 2.46 12.12 11.49
C ALA A 290 2.96 13.20 10.51
N ASP A 291 2.02 14.04 10.09
CA ASP A 291 2.25 15.37 9.54
C ASP A 291 2.97 16.29 10.55
N SER A 292 3.89 17.11 10.02
CA SER A 292 4.30 18.44 10.52
C SER A 292 5.26 18.57 11.73
N PRO A 293 6.03 19.68 11.79
CA PRO A 293 7.43 19.70 12.24
C PRO A 293 7.58 20.23 13.67
N ILE A 294 8.51 19.69 14.47
CA ILE A 294 9.23 20.44 15.53
C ILE A 294 10.52 19.70 15.91
N SER A 295 11.62 20.42 15.77
CA SER A 295 12.87 20.47 16.52
C SER A 295 13.16 19.38 17.57
N ILE A 296 14.27 18.67 17.39
CA ILE A 296 14.90 17.82 18.41
C ILE A 296 15.87 18.69 19.24
N PRO A 297 15.75 18.78 20.59
CA PRO A 297 16.88 19.15 21.41
C PRO A 297 17.70 17.90 21.76
N PHE A 298 19.02 18.03 21.57
CA PHE A 298 20.03 17.11 22.06
C PHE A 298 19.89 16.86 23.57
N TYR A 299 19.99 15.60 23.99
CA TYR A 299 20.49 15.26 25.31
C TYR A 299 21.55 14.15 25.21
N ALA A 300 22.79 14.55 25.48
CA ALA A 300 23.86 13.66 25.85
C ALA A 300 23.61 13.17 27.29
N ALA A 301 23.78 11.87 27.52
CA ALA A 301 23.95 11.34 28.87
C ALA A 301 25.06 10.28 28.86
N ASN A 302 26.06 10.55 29.69
CA ASN A 302 27.28 9.80 29.90
C ASN A 302 26.98 8.39 30.44
N ILE A 303 27.75 7.41 29.95
CA ILE A 303 27.95 6.13 30.65
C ILE A 303 29.35 6.19 31.26
N SER A 304 29.39 6.39 32.58
CA SER A 304 30.56 6.11 33.42
C SER A 304 30.63 4.61 33.68
N ASN A 305 31.75 3.99 33.30
CA ASN A 305 32.10 2.63 33.67
C ASN A 305 32.38 2.51 35.17
N THR A 306 31.90 1.42 35.75
CA THR A 306 32.40 0.81 36.99
C THR A 306 33.92 0.64 36.97
N LEU A 307 34.60 1.27 37.91
CA LEU A 307 35.20 0.66 39.12
C LEU A 307 35.29 1.72 40.23
#